data_AF-A0A336N1G3-F1
#
_entry.id   AF-A0A336N1G3-F1
#
_cell.length_a   1.000
_cell.length_b   1.000
_cell.length_c   1.000
_cell.angle_alpha   90.00
_cell.angle_beta   90.00
_cell.angle_gamma   90.00
#
_symmetry.space_group_name_H-M   'P 1'
#
loop_
_entity.id
_entity.type
_entity.pdbx_description
1 polymer ?
#
loop_
_entity_poly.entity_id
_entity_poly.type
_entity_poly.pdbx_seq_one_letter_code
_entity_poly.pdbx_strand_id
1 'polypeptide(L)'
;MKSTDFFQTVKDCGAPCNSMFFSENERAVIRYWVGSWAAVCVASCLFTVLTFLIDPSRFRYPERPIVFLAICYLIVGCAYVAGLGAGDSVSCREPFAPPVRLGRLQMLSTITQGHRQSTPCTILFMALYFCCMSAFAWWTCLTLAWFLAAGLKWGHEAIEARSHIFHLVAWAVPAVQTMFVLALGKVEGK
;
A
#
# COMPACT_ATOMS: atom_id res chain seq x y z
N MET A 1 -2.49 17.88 -19.60
CA MET A 1 -1.32 18.63 -19.12
C MET A 1 -0.27 17.61 -18.68
N LYS A 2 0.96 17.74 -19.21
CA LYS A 2 2.01 16.71 -19.34
C LYS A 2 2.22 15.78 -18.12
N SER A 3 2.06 14.47 -18.33
CA SER A 3 2.66 13.45 -17.46
C SER A 3 4.14 13.32 -17.84
N THR A 4 5.01 13.54 -16.86
CA THR A 4 6.47 13.32 -16.97
C THR A 4 6.75 11.84 -16.79
N ASP A 5 6.80 11.10 -17.88
CA ASP A 5 7.40 9.76 -17.95
C ASP A 5 8.91 9.89 -18.17
N PHE A 6 9.69 9.05 -17.49
CA PHE A 6 11.15 8.96 -17.57
C PHE A 6 11.69 8.57 -18.99
N PHE A 7 10.80 8.25 -19.94
CA PHE A 7 11.08 7.93 -21.35
C PHE A 7 10.67 9.07 -22.31
N GLN A 8 11.04 10.31 -21.98
CA GLN A 8 10.49 11.52 -22.59
C GLN A 8 11.01 11.87 -24.00
N THR A 9 11.33 10.90 -24.87
CA THR A 9 11.84 11.21 -26.23
C THR A 9 10.94 10.71 -27.37
N VAL A 10 10.02 9.76 -27.13
CA VAL A 10 9.21 9.16 -28.21
C VAL A 10 7.72 9.16 -27.85
N LYS A 11 6.89 9.67 -28.75
CA LYS A 11 5.41 9.63 -28.62
C LYS A 11 4.91 8.20 -28.82
N ASP A 12 3.88 7.81 -28.08
CA ASP A 12 3.21 6.50 -28.17
C ASP A 12 4.10 5.29 -27.81
N CYS A 13 4.99 5.46 -26.83
CA CYS A 13 5.78 4.36 -26.25
C CYS A 13 5.41 4.14 -24.77
N GLY A 14 5.42 2.87 -24.33
CA GLY A 14 5.15 2.46 -22.95
C GLY A 14 6.15 1.43 -22.46
N ALA A 15 6.40 1.40 -21.15
CA ALA A 15 7.33 0.47 -20.53
C ALA A 15 6.82 -0.98 -20.63
N PRO A 16 7.67 -1.95 -21.01
CA PRO A 16 7.30 -3.35 -21.06
C PRO A 16 7.05 -3.88 -19.64
N CYS A 17 6.02 -4.72 -19.47
CA CYS A 17 5.66 -5.24 -18.16
C CYS A 17 6.71 -6.23 -17.62
N ASN A 18 7.27 -7.03 -18.53
CA ASN A 18 8.31 -8.01 -18.23
C ASN A 18 9.69 -7.51 -18.68
N SER A 19 10.73 -8.07 -18.06
CA SER A 19 12.14 -7.93 -18.47
C SER A 19 12.71 -6.50 -18.63
N MET A 20 12.10 -5.48 -18.02
CA MET A 20 12.63 -4.10 -18.08
C MET A 20 13.93 -3.88 -17.28
N PHE A 21 14.00 -4.42 -16.05
CA PHE A 21 15.14 -4.27 -15.13
C PHE A 21 15.64 -5.59 -14.53
N PHE A 22 14.78 -6.61 -14.46
CA PHE A 22 15.06 -7.89 -13.80
C PHE A 22 14.63 -9.05 -14.70
N SER A 23 15.39 -10.14 -14.65
CA SER A 23 15.04 -11.41 -15.30
C SER A 23 13.84 -12.09 -14.61
N GLU A 24 13.19 -13.01 -15.30
CA GLU A 24 12.05 -13.77 -14.77
C GLU A 24 12.40 -14.53 -13.48
N ASN A 25 13.61 -15.09 -13.41
CA ASN A 25 14.09 -15.80 -12.21
C ASN A 25 14.26 -14.86 -11.01
N GLU A 26 14.85 -13.69 -11.21
CA GLU A 26 15.03 -12.68 -10.14
C GLU A 26 13.68 -12.17 -9.64
N ARG A 27 12.73 -11.92 -10.55
CA ARG A 27 11.36 -11.52 -10.21
C ARG A 27 10.65 -12.60 -9.40
N ALA A 28 10.79 -13.88 -9.77
CA ALA A 28 10.20 -14.99 -9.03
C ALA A 28 10.78 -15.08 -7.60
N VAL A 29 12.09 -14.94 -7.45
CA VAL A 29 12.74 -14.92 -6.13
C VAL A 29 12.20 -13.77 -5.26
N ILE A 30 12.11 -12.55 -5.82
CA ILE A 30 11.58 -11.39 -5.09
C ILE A 30 10.11 -11.60 -4.70
N ARG A 31 9.29 -12.15 -5.61
CA ARG A 31 7.87 -12.44 -5.35
C ARG A 31 7.70 -13.43 -4.21
N TYR A 32 8.39 -14.56 -4.24
CA TYR A 32 8.32 -15.55 -3.17
C TYR A 32 8.85 -14.99 -1.85
N TRP A 33 9.96 -14.25 -1.90
CA TRP A 33 10.53 -13.61 -0.71
C TRP A 33 9.56 -12.64 -0.05
N VAL A 34 9.06 -11.65 -0.79
CA VAL A 34 8.07 -10.67 -0.29
C VAL A 34 6.80 -11.38 0.18
N GLY A 35 6.38 -12.44 -0.52
CA GLY A 35 5.22 -13.24 -0.15
C GLY A 35 5.36 -13.96 1.18
N SER A 36 6.52 -14.55 1.46
CA SER A 36 6.78 -15.17 2.76
C SER A 36 6.69 -14.15 3.89
N TRP A 37 7.29 -12.97 3.72
CA TRP A 37 7.21 -11.90 4.72
C TRP A 37 5.80 -11.34 4.88
N ALA A 38 5.06 -11.18 3.80
CA ALA A 38 3.66 -10.75 3.84
C ALA A 38 2.78 -11.76 4.57
N ALA A 39 2.95 -13.06 4.35
CA ALA A 39 2.20 -14.11 5.04
C ALA A 39 2.46 -14.11 6.55
N VAL A 40 3.73 -13.98 6.97
CA VAL A 40 4.09 -13.84 8.39
C VAL A 40 3.46 -12.59 9.00
N CYS A 41 3.48 -11.46 8.28
CA CYS A 41 2.85 -10.21 8.70
C CYS A 41 1.33 -10.35 8.85
N VAL A 42 0.65 -11.02 7.91
CA VAL A 42 -0.80 -11.28 8.00
C VAL A 42 -1.12 -12.14 9.21
N ALA A 43 -0.37 -13.23 9.42
CA ALA A 43 -0.60 -14.12 10.57
C ALA A 43 -0.43 -13.39 11.91
N SER A 44 0.64 -12.59 12.05
CA SER A 44 0.90 -11.83 13.27
C SER A 44 -0.15 -10.74 13.51
N CYS A 45 -0.48 -9.95 12.48
CA CYS A 45 -1.47 -8.88 12.60
C CYS A 45 -2.88 -9.43 12.87
N LEU A 46 -3.24 -10.54 12.22
CA LEU A 46 -4.52 -11.21 12.46
C LEU A 46 -4.62 -11.68 13.92
N PHE A 47 -3.57 -12.29 14.46
CA PHE A 47 -3.52 -12.68 15.86
C PHE A 47 -3.71 -11.47 16.80
N THR A 48 -3.03 -10.34 16.54
CA THR A 48 -3.19 -9.11 17.32
C THR A 48 -4.61 -8.57 17.29
N VAL A 49 -5.22 -8.49 16.09
CA VAL A 49 -6.59 -7.99 15.91
C VAL A 49 -7.59 -8.92 16.59
N LEU A 50 -7.48 -10.24 16.42
CA LEU A 50 -8.35 -11.22 17.07
C LEU A 50 -8.23 -11.13 18.59
N THR A 51 -7.02 -10.99 19.13
CA THR A 51 -6.80 -10.81 20.58
C THR A 51 -7.53 -9.58 21.09
N PHE A 52 -7.47 -8.46 20.36
CA PHE A 52 -8.21 -7.24 20.72
C PHE A 52 -9.72 -7.43 20.64
N LEU A 53 -10.23 -8.16 19.64
CA LEU A 53 -11.68 -8.42 19.52
C LEU A 53 -12.21 -9.32 20.65
N ILE A 54 -11.38 -10.25 21.14
CA ILE A 54 -11.73 -11.13 22.27
C ILE A 54 -11.69 -10.36 23.60
N ASP A 55 -10.65 -9.56 23.82
CA ASP A 55 -10.49 -8.76 25.04
C ASP A 55 -9.98 -7.34 24.73
N PRO A 56 -10.91 -6.39 24.47
CA PRO A 56 -10.55 -5.00 24.21
C PRO A 56 -9.94 -4.31 25.44
N SER A 57 -10.21 -4.82 26.65
CA SER A 57 -9.77 -4.21 27.90
C SER A 57 -8.27 -4.40 28.17
N ARG A 58 -7.65 -5.36 27.45
CA ARG A 58 -6.22 -5.66 27.49
C ARG A 58 -5.37 -4.58 26.81
N PHE A 59 -5.84 -3.98 25.72
CA PHE A 59 -5.09 -2.97 24.96
C PHE A 59 -5.60 -1.57 25.24
N ARG A 60 -5.13 -1.07 26.37
CA ARG A 60 -5.44 0.24 26.92
C ARG A 60 -4.39 1.29 26.50
N TYR A 61 -4.73 2.59 26.47
CA TYR A 61 -3.77 3.65 26.13
C TYR A 61 -2.63 3.72 27.17
N PRO A 62 -1.35 3.62 26.79
CA PRO A 62 -0.78 4.10 25.53
C PRO A 62 -0.56 3.01 24.47
N GLU A 63 -0.92 1.75 24.74
CA GLU A 63 -0.64 0.60 23.85
C GLU A 63 -1.70 0.39 22.77
N ARG A 64 -2.92 0.91 22.97
CA ARG A 64 -4.04 0.81 22.02
C ARG A 64 -3.73 1.17 20.55
N PRO A 65 -2.86 2.16 20.23
CA PRO A 65 -2.40 2.42 18.86
C PRO A 65 -1.82 1.22 18.11
N ILE A 66 -1.26 0.22 18.80
CA ILE A 66 -0.71 -1.00 18.19
C ILE A 66 -1.79 -1.76 17.41
N VAL A 67 -3.03 -1.75 17.89
CA VAL A 67 -4.15 -2.45 17.23
C VAL A 67 -4.47 -1.79 15.88
N PHE A 68 -4.52 -0.46 15.81
CA PHE A 68 -4.79 0.25 14.56
C PHE A 68 -3.65 0.11 13.55
N LEU A 69 -2.40 0.08 14.04
CA LEU A 69 -1.24 -0.24 13.24
C LEU A 69 -1.32 -1.66 12.65
N ALA A 70 -1.72 -2.65 13.46
CA ALA A 70 -1.92 -4.03 13.02
C ALA A 70 -3.04 -4.14 11.97
N ILE A 71 -4.15 -3.40 12.12
CA ILE A 71 -5.22 -3.36 11.10
C ILE A 71 -4.69 -2.82 9.77
N CYS A 72 -3.90 -1.74 9.79
CA CYS A 72 -3.31 -1.18 8.57
C CYS A 72 -2.38 -2.19 7.89
N TYR A 73 -1.49 -2.83 8.65
CA TYR A 73 -0.57 -3.84 8.12
C TYR A 73 -1.26 -5.15 7.71
N LEU A 74 -2.41 -5.49 8.29
CA LEU A 74 -3.23 -6.63 7.85
C LEU A 74 -3.78 -6.36 6.44
N ILE A 75 -4.31 -5.16 6.19
CA ILE A 75 -4.79 -4.77 4.85
C ILE A 75 -3.64 -4.78 3.85
N VAL A 76 -2.48 -4.21 4.21
CA VAL A 76 -1.28 -4.19 3.38
C VAL A 76 -0.79 -5.62 3.08
N GLY A 77 -0.68 -6.47 4.11
CA GLY A 77 -0.27 -7.86 3.95
C GLY A 77 -1.22 -8.66 3.05
N CYS A 78 -2.53 -8.51 3.24
CA CYS A 78 -3.52 -9.13 2.36
C CYS A 78 -3.42 -8.63 0.91
N ALA A 79 -3.16 -7.34 0.70
CA ALA A 79 -2.93 -6.77 -0.62
C ALA A 79 -1.70 -7.40 -1.32
N TYR A 80 -0.59 -7.60 -0.60
CA TYR A 80 0.59 -8.29 -1.13
C TYR A 80 0.31 -9.77 -1.44
N VAL A 81 -0.39 -10.49 -0.56
CA VAL A 81 -0.76 -11.90 -0.79
C VAL A 81 -1.71 -12.02 -1.99
N ALA A 82 -2.70 -11.14 -2.12
CA ALA A 82 -3.60 -11.12 -3.26
C ALA A 82 -2.85 -10.81 -4.57
N GLY A 83 -1.90 -9.88 -4.54
CA GLY A 83 -1.04 -9.57 -5.69
C GLY A 83 -0.20 -10.77 -6.16
N LEU A 84 0.27 -11.61 -5.23
CA LEU A 84 0.98 -12.85 -5.58
C LEU A 84 0.06 -13.89 -6.21
N GLY A 85 -1.17 -14.02 -5.72
CA GLY A 85 -2.16 -14.94 -6.30
C GLY A 85 -2.64 -14.51 -7.69
N ALA A 86 -2.76 -13.20 -7.93
CA ALA A 86 -3.19 -12.65 -9.21
C ALA A 86 -2.06 -12.51 -10.24
N GLY A 87 -0.79 -12.54 -9.80
CA GLY A 87 0.38 -12.49 -10.66
C GLY A 87 0.44 -11.21 -11.52
N ASP A 88 0.86 -11.37 -12.77
CA ASP A 88 1.05 -10.27 -13.72
C ASP A 88 -0.24 -9.62 -14.20
N SER A 89 -1.41 -10.21 -13.94
CA SER A 89 -2.72 -9.70 -14.40
C SER A 89 -3.14 -8.38 -13.73
N VAL A 90 -2.58 -8.05 -12.56
CA VAL A 90 -2.89 -6.81 -11.84
C VAL A 90 -2.11 -5.63 -12.40
N SER A 91 -0.84 -5.85 -12.75
CA SER A 91 0.10 -4.80 -13.14
C SER A 91 0.27 -4.66 -14.65
N CYS A 92 0.11 -5.75 -15.40
CA CYS A 92 0.25 -5.78 -16.86
C CYS A 92 -1.08 -5.56 -17.56
N ARG A 93 -1.03 -4.77 -18.63
CA ARG A 93 -2.12 -4.70 -19.61
C ARG A 93 -1.92 -5.77 -20.68
N GLU A 94 -3.01 -6.35 -21.16
CA GLU A 94 -2.98 -7.20 -22.35
C GLU A 94 -2.45 -6.45 -23.59
N PRO A 95 -1.75 -7.15 -24.50
CA PRO A 95 -1.23 -6.59 -25.74
C PRO A 95 -2.27 -5.81 -26.55
N PHE A 96 -1.93 -4.61 -27.01
CA PHE A 96 -2.77 -3.87 -27.95
C PHE A 96 -2.80 -4.54 -29.33
N ALA A 97 -3.93 -4.43 -30.04
CA ALA A 97 -4.00 -4.84 -31.43
C ALA A 97 -3.13 -3.91 -32.29
N PRO A 98 -2.30 -4.45 -33.21
CA PRO A 98 -1.42 -3.63 -34.04
C PRO A 98 -2.23 -2.67 -34.93
N PRO A 99 -1.88 -1.37 -35.00
CA PRO A 99 -2.58 -0.38 -35.82
C PRO A 99 -2.42 -0.60 -37.33
N VAL A 100 -1.51 -1.49 -37.74
CA VAL A 100 -1.23 -1.81 -39.14
C VAL A 100 -1.22 -3.33 -39.30
N ARG A 101 -1.89 -3.85 -40.36
CA ARG A 101 -1.80 -5.26 -40.78
C ARG A 101 -0.43 -5.59 -41.38
N LEU A 102 0.64 -5.26 -40.68
CA LEU A 102 1.98 -5.73 -41.01
C LEU A 102 2.15 -7.08 -40.29
N GLY A 103 2.18 -8.15 -41.06
CA GLY A 103 2.37 -9.50 -40.53
C GLY A 103 3.62 -9.54 -39.64
N ARG A 104 3.44 -9.95 -38.38
CA ARG A 104 4.48 -10.21 -37.37
C ARG A 104 4.96 -9.05 -36.48
N LEU A 105 4.07 -8.12 -36.09
CA LEU A 105 4.31 -7.29 -34.91
C LEU A 105 3.43 -7.75 -33.74
N GLN A 106 4.02 -8.50 -32.81
CA GLN A 106 3.37 -8.84 -31.54
C GLN A 106 3.65 -7.71 -30.55
N MET A 107 2.63 -6.96 -30.16
CA MET A 107 2.77 -5.93 -29.12
C MET A 107 3.07 -6.62 -27.78
N LEU A 108 4.04 -6.08 -27.04
CA LEU A 108 4.39 -6.59 -25.72
C LEU A 108 3.41 -6.04 -24.67
N SER A 109 3.13 -6.81 -23.62
CA SER A 109 2.34 -6.30 -22.50
C SER A 109 3.06 -5.10 -21.88
N THR A 110 2.35 -4.00 -21.67
CA THR A 110 2.88 -2.80 -21.04
C THR A 110 2.39 -2.70 -19.60
N ILE A 111 3.17 -2.04 -18.75
CA ILE A 111 2.73 -1.69 -17.40
C ILE A 111 1.48 -0.82 -17.50
N THR A 112 0.51 -1.03 -16.60
CA THR A 112 -0.69 -0.19 -16.52
C THR A 112 -0.31 1.24 -16.13
N GLN A 113 -0.47 2.15 -17.09
CA GLN A 113 -0.14 3.58 -16.97
C GLN A 113 -1.44 4.38 -16.86
N GLY A 114 -1.62 5.08 -15.73
CA GLY A 114 -2.75 5.97 -15.49
C GLY A 114 -3.98 5.34 -14.81
N HIS A 115 -4.73 6.20 -14.10
CA HIS A 115 -5.87 5.86 -13.24
C HIS A 115 -7.08 5.20 -13.94
N ARG A 116 -7.15 5.22 -15.28
CA ARG A 116 -8.41 5.05 -16.01
C ARG A 116 -8.61 3.70 -16.70
N GLN A 117 -7.64 2.78 -16.65
CA GLN A 117 -7.65 1.60 -17.53
C GLN A 117 -7.50 0.24 -16.81
N SER A 118 -7.16 0.20 -15.52
CA SER A 118 -7.26 -1.00 -14.67
C SER A 118 -7.72 -0.64 -13.24
N THR A 119 -9.03 -0.77 -13.00
CA THR A 119 -9.67 -0.58 -11.69
C THR A 119 -8.97 -1.33 -10.53
N PRO A 120 -8.52 -2.60 -10.66
CA PRO A 120 -7.90 -3.30 -9.53
C PRO A 120 -6.52 -2.76 -9.15
N CYS A 121 -5.67 -2.39 -10.12
CA CYS A 121 -4.33 -1.84 -9.86
C CYS A 121 -4.43 -0.52 -9.08
N THR A 122 -5.33 0.36 -9.53
CA THR A 122 -5.57 1.64 -8.87
C THR A 122 -6.12 1.46 -7.46
N ILE A 123 -7.11 0.57 -7.26
CA ILE A 123 -7.66 0.31 -5.92
C ILE A 123 -6.58 -0.24 -4.98
N LEU A 124 -5.76 -1.19 -5.46
CA LEU A 124 -4.69 -1.79 -4.67
C LEU A 124 -3.64 -0.74 -4.27
N PHE A 125 -3.20 0.09 -5.22
CA PHE A 125 -2.26 1.19 -4.96
C PHE A 125 -2.81 2.16 -3.91
N MET A 126 -4.08 2.54 -4.05
CA MET A 126 -4.73 3.48 -3.15
C MET A 126 -4.89 2.92 -1.74
N ALA A 127 -5.30 1.65 -1.62
CA ALA A 127 -5.38 0.96 -0.35
C ALA A 127 -3.99 0.83 0.32
N LEU A 128 -2.97 0.42 -0.43
CA LEU A 128 -1.59 0.30 0.05
C LEU A 128 -1.05 1.66 0.51
N TYR A 129 -1.20 2.70 -0.31
CA TYR A 129 -0.69 4.04 0.01
C TYR A 129 -1.36 4.60 1.27
N PHE A 130 -2.69 4.58 1.34
CA PHE A 130 -3.43 5.07 2.49
C PHE A 130 -3.10 4.29 3.77
N CYS A 131 -3.08 2.96 3.71
CA CYS A 131 -2.81 2.13 4.88
C CYS A 131 -1.36 2.25 5.35
N CYS A 132 -0.37 2.34 4.45
CA CYS A 132 1.02 2.57 4.81
C CYS A 132 1.20 3.93 5.50
N MET A 133 0.65 5.00 4.92
CA MET A 133 0.72 6.34 5.54
C MET A 133 0.00 6.38 6.89
N SER A 134 -1.14 5.70 7.01
CA SER A 134 -1.86 5.56 8.29
C SER A 134 -1.06 4.77 9.32
N ALA A 135 -0.36 3.70 8.91
CA ALA A 135 0.51 2.93 9.81
C ALA A 135 1.65 3.79 10.38
N PHE A 136 2.28 4.62 9.56
CA PHE A 136 3.29 5.58 10.02
C PHE A 136 2.72 6.63 10.99
N ALA A 137 1.51 7.13 10.72
CA ALA A 137 0.84 8.05 11.62
C ALA A 137 0.50 7.40 12.97
N TRP A 138 -0.02 6.17 12.96
CA TRP A 138 -0.29 5.40 14.18
C TRP A 138 0.97 5.03 14.96
N TRP A 139 2.08 4.72 14.29
CA TRP A 139 3.39 4.56 14.91
C TRP A 139 3.83 5.85 15.61
N THR A 140 3.62 7.01 14.97
CA THR A 140 3.91 8.31 15.57
C THR A 140 3.02 8.59 16.79
N CYS A 141 1.73 8.26 16.71
CA CYS A 141 0.82 8.36 17.86
C CYS A 141 1.24 7.43 19.02
N LEU A 142 1.71 6.22 18.72
CA LEU A 142 2.22 5.28 19.73
C LEU A 142 3.44 5.86 20.45
N THR A 143 4.45 6.31 19.70
CA THR A 143 5.67 6.91 20.28
C THR A 143 5.37 8.17 21.09
N LEU A 144 4.43 9.01 20.63
CA LEU A 144 3.95 10.17 21.39
C LEU A 144 3.23 9.74 22.68
N ALA A 145 2.33 8.77 22.61
CA ALA A 145 1.62 8.27 23.80
C ALA A 145 2.60 7.68 24.83
N TRP A 146 3.64 6.98 24.37
CA TRP A 146 4.73 6.50 25.20
C TRP A 146 5.52 7.64 25.85
N PHE A 147 5.85 8.69 25.09
CA PHE A 147 6.52 9.88 25.63
C PHE A 147 5.66 10.59 26.70
N LEU A 148 4.35 10.74 26.46
CA LEU A 148 3.42 11.34 27.44
C LEU A 148 3.32 10.50 28.71
N ALA A 149 3.26 9.16 28.57
CA ALA A 149 3.18 8.25 29.70
C ALA A 149 4.49 8.20 30.51
N ALA A 150 5.63 7.98 29.85
CA ALA A 150 6.93 7.80 30.52
C ALA A 150 7.61 9.13 30.89
N GLY A 151 7.56 10.12 30.00
CA GLY A 151 8.23 11.41 30.18
C GLY A 151 7.41 12.41 30.98
N LEU A 152 6.12 12.56 30.66
CA LEU A 152 5.23 13.53 31.33
C LEU A 152 4.33 12.91 32.41
N LYS A 153 4.46 11.59 32.66
CA LYS A 153 3.71 10.84 33.70
C LYS A 153 2.19 10.95 33.57
N TRP A 154 1.67 11.08 32.34
CA TRP A 154 0.23 11.06 32.15
C TRP A 154 -0.34 9.68 32.44
N GLY A 155 -1.42 9.64 33.21
CA GLY A 155 -2.21 8.42 33.41
C GLY A 155 -2.92 8.00 32.12
N HIS A 156 -3.26 6.72 32.02
CA HIS A 156 -4.04 6.13 30.93
C HIS A 156 -5.28 6.97 30.58
N GLU A 157 -6.06 7.37 31.59
CA GLU A 157 -7.30 8.13 31.45
C GLU A 157 -7.10 9.49 30.77
N ALA A 158 -5.99 10.17 31.08
CA ALA A 158 -5.66 11.46 30.49
C ALA A 158 -5.30 11.35 29.00
N ILE A 159 -4.63 10.26 28.61
CA ILE A 159 -4.30 9.96 27.22
C ILE A 159 -5.57 9.53 26.47
N GLU A 160 -6.38 8.67 27.08
CA GLU A 160 -7.63 8.19 26.49
C GLU A 160 -8.65 9.31 26.26
N ALA A 161 -8.75 10.30 27.15
CA ALA A 161 -9.59 11.47 26.96
C ALA A 161 -9.25 12.27 25.68
N ARG A 162 -7.99 12.19 25.21
CA ARG A 162 -7.51 12.84 23.98
C ARG A 162 -7.41 11.92 22.78
N SER A 163 -7.87 10.67 22.91
CA SER A 163 -7.82 9.66 21.84
C SER A 163 -8.43 10.15 20.53
N HIS A 164 -9.52 10.92 20.57
CA HIS A 164 -10.17 11.49 19.39
C HIS A 164 -9.20 12.32 18.52
N ILE A 165 -8.24 13.03 19.11
CA ILE A 165 -7.23 13.80 18.39
C ILE A 165 -6.26 12.86 17.68
N PHE A 166 -5.81 11.78 18.34
CA PHE A 166 -4.94 10.79 17.73
C PHE A 166 -5.60 10.14 16.52
N HIS A 167 -6.86 9.72 16.67
CA HIS A 167 -7.63 9.18 15.55
C HIS A 167 -7.80 10.19 14.41
N LEU A 168 -8.15 11.44 14.72
CA LEU A 168 -8.33 12.47 13.70
C LEU A 168 -7.05 12.70 12.92
N VAL A 169 -5.90 12.88 13.59
CA VAL A 169 -4.61 13.09 12.94
C VAL A 169 -4.18 11.86 12.15
N ALA A 170 -4.29 10.68 12.74
CA ALA A 170 -3.83 9.43 12.14
C ALA A 170 -4.60 9.03 10.88
N TRP A 171 -5.86 9.48 10.74
CA TRP A 171 -6.66 9.19 9.53
C TRP A 171 -6.74 10.37 8.56
N ALA A 172 -6.85 11.60 9.05
CA ALA A 172 -7.00 12.77 8.19
C ALA A 172 -5.71 13.08 7.41
N VAL A 173 -4.54 12.95 8.04
CA VAL A 173 -3.26 13.23 7.37
C VAL A 173 -3.03 12.29 6.18
N PRO A 174 -3.13 10.95 6.33
CA PRO A 174 -3.05 10.02 5.20
C PRO A 174 -4.12 10.26 4.13
N ALA A 175 -5.35 10.58 4.53
CA ALA A 175 -6.43 10.87 3.58
C ALA A 175 -6.09 12.08 2.69
N VAL A 176 -5.64 13.18 3.30
CA VAL A 176 -5.20 14.38 2.58
C VAL A 176 -4.01 14.07 1.66
N GLN A 177 -3.00 13.34 2.15
CA GLN A 177 -1.86 12.92 1.32
C GLN A 177 -2.31 12.10 0.11
N THR A 178 -3.26 11.18 0.31
CA THR A 178 -3.80 10.32 -0.75
C THR A 178 -4.57 11.13 -1.79
N MET A 179 -5.37 12.12 -1.35
CA MET A 179 -6.05 13.06 -2.24
C MET A 179 -5.06 13.88 -3.07
N PHE A 180 -3.96 14.34 -2.49
CA PHE A 180 -2.91 15.06 -3.24
C PHE A 180 -2.25 14.17 -4.29
N VAL A 181 -1.92 12.91 -3.97
CA VAL A 181 -1.34 11.97 -4.94
C VAL A 181 -2.30 11.70 -6.10
N LEU A 182 -3.60 11.55 -5.81
CA LEU A 182 -4.61 11.43 -6.86
C LEU A 182 -4.70 12.67 -7.74
N ALA A 183 -4.71 13.86 -7.14
CA ALA A 183 -4.81 15.13 -7.87
C ALA A 183 -3.62 15.33 -8.82
N LEU A 184 -2.44 14.80 -8.46
CA LEU A 184 -1.24 14.84 -9.29
C LEU A 184 -1.23 13.78 -10.42
N GLY A 185 -2.13 12.80 -10.40
CA GLY A 185 -2.33 11.84 -11.50
C GLY A 185 -1.16 10.88 -11.79
N LYS A 186 -0.15 10.80 -10.92
CA LYS A 186 1.06 9.97 -11.09
C LYS A 186 0.95 8.61 -10.37
N VAL A 187 -0.11 7.86 -10.65
CA VAL A 187 -0.23 6.48 -10.16
C VAL A 187 0.40 5.56 -11.21
N GLU A 188 1.62 5.11 -10.95
CA GLU A 188 2.33 4.11 -11.75
C GLU A 188 2.37 2.79 -10.97
N GLY A 189 1.93 1.70 -11.60
CA GLY A 189 2.19 0.35 -11.07
C GLY A 189 3.67 0.02 -11.23
N LYS A 190 4.35 -0.38 -10.15
CA LYS A 190 5.70 -0.95 -10.21
C LYS A 190 5.66 -2.43 -9.90
#